data_AF-A0A9X7YBR8-F1
#
_entry.id   AF-A0A9X7YBR8-F1
#
_cell.length_a   1.000
_cell.length_b   1.000
_cell.length_c   1.000
_cell.angle_alpha   90.00
_cell.angle_beta   90.00
_cell.angle_gamma   90.00
#
_symmetry.space_group_name_H-M   'P 1'
#
loop_
_entity.id
_entity.type
_entity.pdbx_description
1 polymer ?
#
loop_
_entity_poly.entity_id
_entity_poly.type
_entity_poly.pdbx_seq_one_letter_code
_entity_poly.pdbx_strand_id
1 'polypeptide(L)'
;MLKPLRYKRTDKLRSVVRACEGGIYRRIDENRQLLETLQDNVPQFMSENAWVERWLASQDDFLTQVADAARIPIEERLPAPRPWPGKTPGERRTSGKSSVG
;
A
#
# COMPACT_ATOMS: atom_id res chain seq x y z
N MET A 1 -2.99 -7.31 35.00
CA MET A 1 -1.85 -6.37 34.90
C MET A 1 -1.05 -6.71 33.63
N LEU A 2 -1.24 -5.98 32.53
CA LEU A 2 -0.53 -6.21 31.26
C LEU A 2 0.87 -5.56 31.30
N LYS A 3 1.90 -6.32 30.92
CA LYS A 3 3.33 -6.00 31.12
C LYS A 3 3.80 -4.78 30.28
N PRO A 4 4.59 -3.85 30.86
CA PRO A 4 5.07 -2.61 30.21
C PRO A 4 5.98 -2.82 28.97
N LEU A 5 6.51 -4.03 28.76
CA LEU A 5 7.33 -4.37 27.60
C LEU A 5 6.53 -4.60 26.31
N ARG A 6 5.25 -5.02 26.42
CA ARG A 6 4.37 -5.18 25.23
C ARG A 6 3.97 -3.83 24.66
N TYR A 7 3.73 -2.85 25.53
CA TYR A 7 3.30 -1.50 25.18
C TYR A 7 4.35 -0.76 24.32
N LYS A 8 5.61 -0.75 24.76
CA LYS A 8 6.71 -0.02 24.06
C LYS A 8 7.01 -0.52 22.63
N ARG A 9 6.83 -1.82 22.34
CA ARG A 9 7.08 -2.36 20.99
C ARG A 9 6.00 -1.93 20.00
N THR A 10 4.75 -1.89 20.46
CA THR A 10 3.61 -1.44 19.65
C THR A 10 3.74 0.04 19.28
N ASP A 11 4.25 0.87 20.20
CA ASP A 11 4.46 2.29 19.93
C ASP A 11 5.57 2.54 18.90
N LYS A 12 6.67 1.79 18.97
CA LYS A 12 7.74 1.90 17.97
C LYS A 12 7.25 1.48 16.59
N LEU A 13 6.51 0.36 16.48
CA LEU A 13 5.93 -0.07 15.21
C LEU A 13 4.99 1.01 14.65
N ARG A 14 4.11 1.57 15.49
CA ARG A 14 3.22 2.65 15.09
C ARG A 14 3.99 3.87 14.57
N SER A 15 5.07 4.27 15.26
CA SER A 15 5.91 5.39 14.82
C SER A 15 6.55 5.14 13.46
N VAL A 16 7.01 3.92 13.20
CA VAL A 16 7.64 3.55 11.92
C VAL A 16 6.59 3.58 10.81
N VAL A 17 5.46 2.92 11.02
CA VAL A 17 4.36 2.86 10.05
C VAL A 17 3.82 4.25 9.71
N ARG A 18 3.74 5.14 10.71
CA ARG A 18 3.20 6.50 10.54
C ARG A 18 4.18 7.44 9.84
N ALA A 19 5.47 7.36 10.14
CA ALA A 19 6.39 8.46 9.82
C ALA A 19 7.67 8.06 9.06
N CYS A 20 8.02 6.78 8.99
CA CYS A 20 9.19 6.34 8.24
C CYS A 20 8.98 6.62 6.75
N GLU A 21 9.90 7.36 6.12
CA GLU A 21 9.78 7.81 4.72
C GLU A 21 8.46 8.54 4.41
N GLY A 22 7.90 9.25 5.40
CA GLY A 22 6.61 9.95 5.28
C GLY A 22 5.37 9.04 5.37
N GLY A 23 5.54 7.78 5.78
CA GLY A 23 4.46 6.89 6.18
C GLY A 23 3.93 5.98 5.07
N ILE A 24 3.15 4.97 5.48
CA ILE A 24 2.65 3.93 4.56
C ILE A 24 1.87 4.49 3.37
N TYR A 25 1.00 5.48 3.58
CA TYR A 25 0.15 6.01 2.51
C TYR A 25 0.96 6.76 1.46
N ARG A 26 2.01 7.47 1.87
CA ARG A 26 2.98 8.03 0.95
C ARG A 26 3.72 6.94 0.17
N ARG A 27 4.12 5.85 0.84
CA ARG A 27 4.78 4.73 0.16
C ARG A 27 3.88 4.07 -0.89
N ILE A 28 2.59 3.95 -0.61
CA ILE A 28 1.59 3.48 -1.58
C ILE A 28 1.51 4.45 -2.76
N ASP A 29 1.48 5.77 -2.51
CA ASP A 29 1.46 6.77 -3.57
C ASP A 29 2.71 6.72 -4.45
N GLU A 30 3.89 6.60 -3.85
CA GLU A 30 5.17 6.48 -4.56
C GLU A 30 5.24 5.20 -5.41
N ASN A 31 4.70 4.08 -4.93
CA ASN A 31 4.59 2.86 -5.72
C ASN A 31 3.67 3.04 -6.93
N ARG A 32 2.56 3.77 -6.77
CA ARG A 32 1.66 4.11 -7.88
C ARG A 32 2.31 5.06 -8.87
N GLN A 33 3.09 6.03 -8.38
CA GLN A 33 3.91 6.90 -9.23
C GLN A 33 4.93 6.10 -10.05
N LEU A 34 5.57 5.11 -9.43
CA LEU A 34 6.50 4.23 -10.13
C LEU A 34 5.77 3.44 -11.24
N LEU A 35 4.58 2.89 -10.96
CA LEU A 35 3.80 2.19 -11.98
C LEU A 35 3.46 3.10 -13.15
N GLU A 36 2.94 4.31 -12.88
CA GLU A 36 2.64 5.33 -13.89
C GLU A 36 3.89 5.66 -14.73
N THR A 37 5.03 5.87 -14.07
CA THR A 37 6.31 6.14 -14.73
C THR A 37 6.74 4.99 -15.64
N LEU A 38 6.57 3.74 -15.20
CA LEU A 38 6.92 2.58 -16.01
C LEU A 38 5.99 2.40 -17.21
N GLN A 39 4.69 2.62 -17.02
CA GLN A 39 3.69 2.57 -18.09
C GLN A 39 3.97 3.63 -19.17
N ASP A 40 4.31 4.85 -18.76
CA ASP A 40 4.54 5.97 -19.67
C ASP A 40 5.89 5.87 -20.42
N ASN A 41 6.96 5.50 -19.71
CA ASN A 41 8.32 5.61 -20.26
C ASN A 41 8.85 4.31 -20.84
N VAL A 42 8.36 3.15 -20.38
CA VAL A 42 8.84 1.83 -20.82
C VAL A 42 7.66 0.84 -21.04
N PRO A 43 6.69 1.17 -21.91
CA PRO A 43 5.49 0.35 -22.10
C PRO A 43 5.79 -1.08 -22.61
N GLN A 44 6.86 -1.26 -23.40
CA GLN A 44 7.29 -2.59 -23.83
C GLN A 44 7.74 -3.46 -22.66
N PHE A 45 8.49 -2.91 -21.69
CA PHE A 45 8.87 -3.64 -20.50
C PHE A 45 7.62 -4.09 -19.72
N MET A 46 6.61 -3.23 -19.62
CA MET A 46 5.36 -3.55 -18.93
C MET A 46 4.55 -4.64 -19.61
N SER A 47 4.52 -4.69 -20.96
CA SER A 47 3.83 -5.75 -21.68
C SER A 47 4.50 -7.12 -21.53
N GLU A 48 5.83 -7.14 -21.52
CA GLU A 48 6.62 -8.36 -21.31
C GLU A 48 6.61 -8.82 -19.84
N ASN A 49 6.44 -7.89 -18.90
CA ASN A 49 6.55 -8.12 -17.46
C ASN A 49 5.27 -7.76 -16.70
N ALA A 50 4.11 -8.25 -17.15
CA ALA A 50 2.81 -8.00 -16.51
C ALA A 50 2.74 -8.39 -15.02
N TRP A 51 3.69 -9.17 -14.51
CA TRP A 51 3.82 -9.48 -13.09
C TRP A 51 4.22 -8.26 -12.24
N VAL A 52 4.90 -7.27 -12.82
CA VAL A 52 5.34 -6.04 -12.11
C VAL A 52 4.13 -5.25 -11.62
N GLU A 53 3.12 -5.07 -12.47
CA GLU A 53 1.88 -4.40 -12.07
C GLU A 53 1.16 -5.16 -10.95
N ARG A 54 1.07 -6.49 -11.07
CA ARG A 54 0.48 -7.33 -10.01
C ARG A 54 1.26 -7.27 -8.70
N TRP A 55 2.58 -7.17 -8.78
CA TRP A 55 3.44 -7.03 -7.61
C TRP A 55 3.27 -5.67 -6.93
N LEU A 56 3.21 -4.57 -7.70
CA LEU A 56 2.90 -3.25 -7.15
C LEU A 56 1.49 -3.23 -6.54
N ALA A 57 0.52 -3.93 -7.15
CA ALA A 57 -0.83 -4.02 -6.63
C ALA A 57 -0.87 -4.76 -5.28
N SER A 58 -0.05 -5.81 -5.12
CA SER A 58 0.06 -6.53 -3.85
C SER A 58 0.80 -5.73 -2.77
N GLN A 59 1.64 -4.75 -3.14
CA GLN A 59 2.22 -3.82 -2.17
C GLN A 59 1.14 -2.93 -1.55
N ASP A 60 0.16 -2.43 -2.31
CA ASP A 60 -0.96 -1.68 -1.76
C ASP A 60 -1.70 -2.52 -0.70
N ASP A 61 -2.08 -3.74 -1.06
CA ASP A 61 -2.85 -4.63 -0.20
C ASP A 61 -2.07 -4.99 1.08
N PHE A 62 -0.77 -5.26 0.96
CA PHE A 62 0.09 -5.57 2.10
C PHE A 62 0.24 -4.35 3.03
N LEU A 63 0.58 -3.19 2.47
CA LEU A 63 0.82 -1.98 3.25
C LEU A 63 -0.46 -1.46 3.93
N THR A 64 -1.61 -1.54 3.26
CA THR A 64 -2.90 -1.23 3.89
C THR A 64 -3.17 -2.16 5.09
N GLN A 65 -2.95 -3.47 4.95
CA GLN A 65 -3.11 -4.41 6.06
C GLN A 65 -2.12 -4.14 7.21
N VAL A 66 -0.89 -3.72 6.91
CA VAL A 66 0.09 -3.29 7.94
C VAL A 66 -0.41 -2.05 8.68
N ALA A 67 -0.96 -1.06 7.97
CA ALA A 67 -1.52 0.15 8.60
C ALA A 67 -2.71 -0.18 9.51
N ASP A 68 -3.58 -1.09 9.07
CA ASP A 68 -4.72 -1.56 9.86
C ASP A 68 -4.25 -2.33 11.11
N ALA A 69 -3.29 -3.25 10.96
CA ALA A 69 -2.70 -4.00 12.07
C ALA A 69 -2.01 -3.08 13.09
N ALA A 70 -1.36 -2.01 12.62
CA ALA A 70 -0.74 -0.98 13.46
C ALA A 70 -1.76 0.00 14.09
N ARG A 71 -3.04 -0.11 13.71
CA ARG A 71 -4.15 0.77 14.13
C ARG A 71 -3.86 2.24 13.88
N ILE A 72 -3.37 2.56 12.68
CA ILE A 72 -3.18 3.95 12.25
C ILE A 72 -4.57 4.58 12.01
N PRO A 73 -4.91 5.69 12.70
CA PRO A 73 -6.17 6.40 12.49
C PRO A 73 -6.35 6.84 11.03
N ILE A 74 -7.58 6.92 10.55
CA ILE A 74 -7.88 7.21 9.14
C ILE A 74 -7.45 8.64 8.77
N GLU A 75 -7.53 9.56 9.72
CA GLU A 75 -7.15 10.96 9.59
C GLU A 75 -5.64 11.10 9.35
N GLU A 76 -4.85 10.15 9.85
CA GLU A 76 -3.40 10.07 9.65
C GLU A 76 -3.04 9.36 8.34
N ARG A 77 -4.03 8.96 7.53
CA ARG A 77 -3.86 8.35 6.19
C ARG A 77 -3.94 9.37 5.06
N LEU A 78 -3.86 10.66 5.40
CA LEU A 78 -3.91 11.76 4.45
C LEU A 78 -2.51 12.32 4.15
N PRO A 79 -2.23 12.76 2.91
CA PRO A 79 -3.12 12.68 1.75
C PRO A 79 -3.35 11.23 1.30
N ALA A 80 -4.54 10.97 0.78
CA ALA A 80 -4.84 9.66 0.21
C ALA A 80 -3.96 9.42 -1.02
N PRO A 81 -3.55 8.17 -1.31
CA PRO A 81 -2.69 7.88 -2.44
C PRO A 81 -3.46 8.13 -3.74
N ARG A 82 -2.75 8.58 -4.79
CA ARG A 82 -3.32 8.78 -6.13
C ARG A 82 -4.08 7.55 -6.63
N PRO A 83 -5.07 7.66 -7.51
CA PRO A 83 -5.75 6.50 -8.09
C PRO A 83 -4.77 5.49 -8.71
N TRP A 84 -5.22 4.25 -8.88
CA TRP A 84 -4.40 3.26 -9.59
C TRP A 84 -4.16 3.72 -11.05
N PRO A 85 -2.92 3.78 -11.53
CA PRO A 85 -2.61 4.16 -12.90
C PRO A 85 -3.37 3.31 -13.93
N GLY A 86 -3.92 3.94 -14.95
CA GLY A 86 -4.70 3.28 -16.00
C GLY A 86 -6.13 2.88 -15.61
N LYS A 87 -6.60 3.15 -14.38
CA LYS A 87 -8.01 2.97 -13.98
C LYS A 87 -8.70 4.30 -13.73
N THR A 88 -9.94 4.43 -14.19
CA THR A 88 -10.76 5.60 -13.86
C THR A 88 -11.23 5.55 -12.39
N PRO A 89 -11.41 6.70 -11.72
CA PRO A 89 -11.96 6.74 -10.36
C PRO A 89 -13.36 6.09 -10.32
N GLY A 90 -13.48 4.91 -9.70
CA GLY A 90 -14.74 4.17 -9.56
C GLY A 90 -14.64 2.67 -9.81
N GLU A 91 -13.60 2.22 -10.52
CA GLU A 91 -13.31 0.80 -10.71
C GLU A 91 -12.68 0.21 -9.44
N ARG A 92 -13.53 -0.18 -8.47
CA ARG A 92 -13.08 -0.94 -7.30
C ARG A 92 -12.49 -2.27 -7.78
N ARG A 93 -11.31 -2.61 -7.26
CA ARG A 93 -10.78 -3.97 -7.34
C ARG A 93 -11.81 -4.89 -6.66
N THR A 94 -12.46 -5.76 -7.42
CA THR A 94 -13.11 -6.92 -6.83
C THR A 94 -11.97 -7.73 -6.22
N SER A 95 -11.91 -7.79 -4.89
CA SER A 95 -11.06 -8.75 -4.22
C SER A 95 -11.49 -10.12 -4.71
N GLY A 96 -10.63 -10.75 -5.52
CA GLY A 96 -10.80 -12.14 -5.89
C GLY A 96 -10.86 -12.95 -4.61
N LYS A 97 -12.07 -13.36 -4.20
CA LYS A 97 -12.25 -14.44 -3.24
C LYS A 97 -11.70 -15.69 -3.90
N SER A 98 -10.44 -16.03 -3.62
CA SER A 98 -9.98 -17.40 -3.76
C SER A 98 -10.77 -18.23 -2.77
N SER A 99 -11.85 -18.84 -3.25
CA SER A 99 -12.45 -19.99 -2.60
C SER A 99 -11.45 -21.12 -2.77
N VAL A 100 -10.78 -21.50 -1.70
CA VAL A 100 -10.03 -22.76 -1.64
C VAL A 100 -11.03 -23.80 -1.15
N GLY A 101 -11.37 -24.73 -2.05
CA GLY A 101 -11.92 -26.04 -1.71
C GLY A 101 -10.82 -27.01 -1.33
#